data_AF-A0A7X3WWN7-F1
#
_entry.id   AF-A0A7X3WWN7-F1
#
_cell.length_a   1.000
_cell.length_b   1.000
_cell.length_c   1.000
_cell.angle_alpha   90.00
_cell.angle_beta   90.00
_cell.angle_gamma   90.00
#
_symmetry.space_group_name_H-M   'P 1'
#
loop_
_entity.id
_entity.type
_entity.pdbx_description
1 polymer ?
#
loop_
_entity_poly.entity_id
_entity_poly.type
_entity_poly.pdbx_seq_one_letter_code
_entity_poly.pdbx_strand_id
1 'polypeptide(L)'
;MEKIRELITLLESGVEDYDAQMKVLQTERLKYIRLSITDGFGTEEGDSKESWLLHLKQLEDSLTLRRRTIQQAIVETAEDIQKEENA
;
A
#
# COMPACT_ATOMS: atom_id res chain seq x y z
N MET A 1 -22.20 -17.27 5.55
CA MET A 1 -21.44 -17.02 6.80
C MET A 1 -19.95 -17.32 6.66
N GLU A 2 -19.54 -18.45 6.07
CA GLU A 2 -18.11 -18.81 5.97
C GLU A 2 -17.30 -17.84 5.07
N LYS A 3 -17.81 -17.52 3.87
CA LYS A 3 -17.20 -16.52 2.97
C LYS A 3 -16.95 -15.15 3.62
N ILE A 4 -17.85 -14.73 4.51
CA ILE A 4 -17.71 -13.47 5.25
C ILE A 4 -16.57 -13.57 6.27
N ARG A 5 -16.40 -14.71 6.93
CA ARG A 5 -15.28 -14.92 7.88
C ARG A 5 -13.94 -14.98 7.18
N GLU A 6 -13.89 -15.66 6.03
CA GLU A 6 -12.68 -15.70 5.19
C GLU A 6 -12.30 -14.30 4.71
N LEU A 7 -13.28 -13.51 4.23
CA LEU A 7 -13.04 -12.12 3.85
C LEU A 7 -12.52 -11.29 5.03
N ILE A 8 -13.13 -11.38 6.21
CA ILE A 8 -12.67 -10.63 7.39
C ILE A 8 -11.21 -10.95 7.71
N THR A 9 -10.83 -12.23 7.72
CA THR A 9 -9.45 -12.66 8.00
C THR A 9 -8.47 -12.09 6.98
N LEU A 10 -8.83 -12.12 5.69
CA LEU A 10 -8.01 -11.56 4.61
C LEU A 10 -7.90 -10.02 4.72
N LEU A 11 -8.98 -9.34 5.08
CA LEU A 11 -8.99 -7.89 5.25
C LEU A 11 -8.16 -7.46 6.45
N GLU A 12 -8.23 -8.18 7.57
CA GLU A 12 -7.41 -7.91 8.77
C GLU A 12 -5.93 -7.99 8.42
N SER A 13 -5.49 -9.10 7.80
CA SER A 13 -4.11 -9.25 7.36
C SER A 13 -3.70 -8.19 6.33
N GLY A 14 -4.59 -7.86 5.39
CA GLY A 14 -4.33 -6.84 4.37
C GLY A 14 -4.20 -5.43 4.93
N VAL A 15 -5.01 -5.07 5.93
CA VAL A 15 -4.94 -3.78 6.63
C VAL A 15 -3.69 -3.69 7.48
N GLU A 16 -3.32 -4.75 8.20
CA GLU A 16 -2.08 -4.78 8.99
C GLU A 16 -0.83 -4.56 8.12
N ASP A 17 -0.75 -5.25 6.98
CA ASP A 17 0.34 -5.06 6.03
C ASP A 17 0.32 -3.66 5.40
N TYR A 18 -0.85 -3.14 5.03
CA TYR A 18 -0.99 -1.77 4.53
C TYR A 18 -0.46 -0.74 5.54
N ASP A 19 -0.80 -0.87 6.81
CA ASP A 19 -0.35 0.01 7.89
C ASP A 19 1.17 -0.10 8.10
N ALA A 20 1.73 -1.30 8.02
CA ALA A 20 3.18 -1.50 8.09
C ALA A 20 3.90 -0.79 6.93
N GLN A 21 3.42 -0.94 5.70
CA GLN A 21 3.98 -0.28 4.53
C GLN A 21 3.79 1.24 4.57
N MET A 22 2.69 1.73 5.14
CA MET A 22 2.48 3.17 5.34
C MET A 22 3.55 3.76 6.27
N LYS A 23 3.90 3.07 7.36
CA LYS A 23 4.99 3.49 8.27
C LYS A 23 6.34 3.51 7.57
N VAL A 24 6.60 2.55 6.67
CA VAL A 24 7.82 2.55 5.83
C VAL A 24 7.84 3.79 4.94
N LEU A 25 6.78 4.07 4.18
CA LEU A 25 6.71 5.25 3.32
C LEU A 25 6.92 6.56 4.11
N GLN A 26 6.30 6.70 5.28
CA GLN A 26 6.51 7.89 6.11
C GLN A 26 7.95 8.03 6.59
N THR A 27 8.59 6.92 6.96
CA THR A 27 10.00 6.90 7.35
C THR A 27 10.90 7.32 6.19
N GLU A 28 10.68 6.79 4.98
CA GLU A 28 11.45 7.16 3.79
C GLU A 28 11.22 8.62 3.37
N ARG A 29 9.99 9.14 3.48
CA ARG A 29 9.70 10.56 3.25
C ARG A 29 10.46 11.47 4.21
N LEU A 30 10.54 11.11 5.49
CA LEU A 30 11.32 11.87 6.47
C LEU A 30 12.82 11.85 6.14
N LYS A 31 13.35 10.71 5.70
CA LYS A 31 14.75 10.62 5.22
C LYS A 31 14.97 11.53 4.01
N TYR A 32 14.08 11.51 3.03
CA TYR A 32 14.15 12.38 1.85
C TYR A 32 14.13 13.87 2.20
N ILE A 33 13.24 14.28 3.12
CA ILE A 33 13.18 15.67 3.60
C ILE A 33 14.50 16.06 4.25
N ARG A 34 15.05 15.21 5.12
CA ARG A 34 16.36 15.45 5.75
C ARG A 34 17.45 15.63 4.71
N LEU A 35 17.55 14.72 3.73
CA LEU A 35 18.55 14.81 2.64
C LEU A 35 18.37 16.11 1.83
N SER A 36 17.14 16.53 1.59
CA SER A 36 16.84 17.79 0.89
C SER A 36 17.28 19.03 1.66
N ILE A 37 17.17 19.01 2.99
CA ILE A 37 17.58 20.13 3.85
C ILE A 37 19.10 20.19 3.98
N THR A 38 19.76 19.03 4.03
CA THR A 38 21.22 18.95 4.24
C THR A 38 22.03 18.92 2.94
N ASP A 39 21.37 19.01 1.78
CA ASP A 39 21.98 18.75 0.47
C ASP A 39 22.76 17.42 0.44
N GLY A 40 22.18 16.40 1.10
CA GLY A 40 22.83 15.12 1.37
C GLY A 40 22.59 14.04 0.33
N PHE A 41 21.99 14.39 -0.81
CA PHE A 41 21.81 13.44 -1.91
C PHE A 41 23.16 13.11 -2.54
N GLY A 42 23.33 11.87 -2.97
CA GLY A 42 24.49 11.50 -3.76
C GLY A 42 24.31 11.90 -5.22
N THR A 43 25.31 11.58 -6.03
CA THR A 43 25.35 11.89 -7.47
C THR A 43 25.23 10.64 -8.34
N GLU A 44 25.13 9.46 -7.72
CA GLU A 44 25.09 8.18 -8.41
C GLU A 44 23.65 7.68 -8.59
N GLU A 45 23.50 6.71 -9.48
CA GLU A 45 22.23 6.02 -9.67
C GLU A 45 21.89 5.24 -8.38
N GLY A 46 20.76 5.55 -7.77
CA GLY A 46 20.30 4.93 -6.53
C GLY A 46 20.42 5.81 -5.28
N ASP A 47 21.23 6.88 -5.31
CA ASP A 47 21.34 7.84 -4.19
C ASP A 47 21.07 9.30 -4.59
N SER A 48 20.93 9.56 -5.90
CA SER A 48 20.47 10.85 -6.44
C SER A 48 19.07 11.22 -5.95
N LYS A 49 18.77 12.52 -5.98
CA LYS A 49 17.46 13.06 -5.63
C LYS A 49 16.34 12.44 -6.48
N GLU A 50 16.58 12.26 -7.77
CA GLU A 50 15.65 11.65 -8.71
C GLU A 50 15.40 10.17 -8.37
N SER A 51 16.46 9.42 -8.04
CA SER A 51 16.34 8.02 -7.60
C SER A 51 15.50 7.91 -6.32
N TRP A 52 15.68 8.82 -5.37
CA TRP A 52 14.86 8.88 -4.15
C TRP A 52 13.39 9.20 -4.45
N LEU A 53 13.10 10.17 -5.31
CA LEU A 53 11.73 10.49 -5.71
C LEU A 53 11.04 9.31 -6.39
N LEU A 54 11.76 8.59 -7.25
CA LEU A 54 11.26 7.38 -7.88
C LEU A 54 10.96 6.29 -6.84
N HIS A 55 11.86 6.09 -5.87
CA HIS A 55 11.66 5.12 -4.79
C HIS A 55 10.39 5.45 -3.96
N LEU A 56 10.22 6.71 -3.56
CA LEU A 56 9.03 7.15 -2.83
C LEU A 56 7.75 6.93 -3.66
N LYS A 57 7.81 7.22 -4.96
CA LYS A 57 6.69 7.02 -5.86
C LYS A 57 6.28 5.55 -5.96
N GLN A 58 7.25 4.64 -6.04
CA GLN A 58 7.01 3.20 -6.07
C GLN A 58 6.33 2.70 -4.77
N LEU A 59 6.75 3.21 -3.61
CA LEU A 59 6.10 2.89 -2.34
C LEU A 59 4.65 3.41 -2.28
N GLU A 60 4.41 4.63 -2.74
CA GLU A 60 3.05 5.20 -2.85
C GLU A 60 2.15 4.41 -3.79
N ASP A 61 2.68 4.00 -4.94
CA ASP A 61 1.95 3.23 -5.94
C ASP A 61 1.63 1.82 -5.41
N SER A 62 2.56 1.19 -4.69
CA SER A 62 2.33 -0.08 -4.00
C SER A 62 1.19 0.01 -2.99
N LEU A 63 1.18 1.05 -2.14
CA LEU A 63 0.09 1.28 -1.19
C LEU A 63 -1.25 1.53 -1.90
N THR A 64 -1.24 2.31 -2.97
CA THR A 64 -2.43 2.57 -3.78
C THR A 64 -3.00 1.29 -4.36
N LEU A 65 -2.14 0.40 -4.86
CA LEU A 65 -2.54 -0.91 -5.37
C LEU A 65 -3.15 -1.77 -4.26
N ARG A 66 -2.48 -1.91 -3.12
CA ARG A 66 -2.99 -2.68 -1.97
C ARG A 66 -4.37 -2.22 -1.53
N ARG A 67 -4.58 -0.90 -1.41
CA ARG A 67 -5.89 -0.33 -1.07
C ARG A 67 -6.97 -0.72 -2.10
N ARG A 68 -6.65 -0.62 -3.39
CA ARG A 68 -7.58 -1.03 -4.47
C ARG A 68 -7.91 -2.51 -4.40
N THR A 69 -6.92 -3.36 -4.15
CA THR A 69 -7.12 -4.80 -4.00
C THR A 69 -8.06 -5.13 -2.83
N ILE A 70 -7.86 -4.50 -1.67
CA ILE A 70 -8.75 -4.64 -0.50
C ILE A 70 -10.18 -4.21 -0.86
N GLN A 71 -10.34 -3.05 -1.51
CA GLN A 71 -11.65 -2.57 -1.96
C GLN A 71 -12.31 -3.53 -2.95
N GLN A 72 -11.55 -4.06 -3.90
CA GLN A 72 -12.03 -5.01 -4.91
C GLN A 72 -12.50 -6.32 -4.27
N ALA A 73 -11.74 -6.89 -3.32
CA ALA A 73 -12.11 -8.12 -2.62
C ALA A 73 -13.44 -7.98 -1.86
N ILE A 74 -13.71 -6.80 -1.27
CA ILE A 74 -14.98 -6.50 -0.60
C ILE A 74 -16.13 -6.51 -1.62
N VAL A 75 -15.96 -5.82 -2.74
CA VAL A 75 -16.98 -5.72 -3.79
C VAL A 75 -17.29 -7.10 -4.38
N GLU A 76 -16.26 -7.87 -4.74
CA GLU A 76 -16.40 -9.22 -5.30
C GLU A 76 -17.13 -10.16 -4.35
N THR A 77 -16.77 -10.13 -3.06
CA THR A 77 -17.45 -10.97 -2.05
C THR A 77 -18.91 -10.57 -1.88
N ALA A 78 -19.22 -9.27 -1.89
CA ALA A 78 -20.60 -8.79 -1.79
C ALA A 78 -21.43 -9.21 -3.02
N GLU A 79 -20.86 -9.11 -4.21
CA GLU A 79 -21.51 -9.57 -5.45
C GLU A 79 -21.77 -11.09 -5.42
N ASP A 80 -20.83 -11.88 -4.91
CA ASP A 80 -20.99 -13.32 -4.82
C ASP A 80 -22.08 -13.74 -3.82
N ILE A 81 -22.16 -13.08 -2.67
CA ILE A 81 -23.24 -13.30 -1.69
C ILE A 81 -24.59 -12.94 -2.34
N GLN A 82 -24.67 -11.80 -3.03
CA GLN A 82 -25.91 -11.36 -3.69
C GLN A 82 -26.36 -12.33 -4.79
N LYS A 83 -25.43 -12.92 -5.53
CA LYS A 83 -25.73 -13.95 -6.54
C LYS A 83 -26.27 -15.23 -5.89
N GLU A 84 -25.69 -15.67 -4.77
CA GLU A 84 -26.17 -16.84 -4.02
C GLU A 84 -27.58 -16.64 -3.47
N GLU A 85 -27.93 -15.43 -3.02
CA GLU A 85 -29.27 -15.13 -2.50
C GLU A 85 -30.36 -15.06 -3.60
N ASN A 86 -29.96 -14.80 -4.84
CA ASN A 86 -30.87 -14.67 -5.99
C ASN A 86 -30.97 -15.95 -6.84
N ALA A 87 -30.23 -17.01 -6.49
CA ALA A 87 -30.19 -18.30 -7.18
C ALA A 87 -31.12 -19.33 -6.51
#